data_AF-A0A2E9D3Q3-F1
#
_entry.id   AF-A0A2E9D3Q3-F1
#
_cell.length_a   1.000
_cell.length_b   1.000
_cell.length_c   1.000
_cell.angle_alpha   90.00
_cell.angle_beta   90.00
_cell.angle_gamma   90.00
#
_symmetry.space_group_name_H-M   'P 1'
#
loop_
_entity.id
_entity.type
_entity.pdbx_description
1 polymer ?
#
loop_
_entity_poly.entity_id
_entity_poly.type
_entity_poly.pdbx_seq_one_letter_code
_entity_poly.pdbx_strand_id
1 'polypeptide(L)'
;MLGVKLAWPLHAYLNVRPTLFYGLINLLGRNKGGTIDKNTALVIAAAAGCGNTYALDAVKLGHSDLHFGSHQHIPVQVMQAKKCSVPCLVLIRHPMDSISSVVSRGGYTFSPEGLEWVLKDYSYFYNSIMDLQDSFVPASFQEVITDYVAVIRRLNERFGTNFSAPENDSKEAKQIVQKNKWKGTNRYHTLEDIQAALHSKELEPYRLKAEETYRSFCAATGLATTKDAPRPPVALASYHNSQPSS
;
A
#
# COMPACT_ATOMS: atom_id res chain seq x y z
N MET A 1 12.55 -25.02 -6.39
CA MET A 1 11.17 -24.85 -6.92
C MET A 1 10.05 -25.17 -5.92
N LEU A 2 10.18 -26.16 -5.01
CA LEU A 2 9.16 -26.43 -3.97
C LEU A 2 8.97 -25.28 -2.95
N GLY A 3 10.06 -24.58 -2.60
CA GLY A 3 10.04 -23.53 -1.58
C GLY A 3 9.20 -22.29 -1.92
N VAL A 4 9.11 -21.90 -3.20
CA VAL A 4 8.33 -20.71 -3.62
C VAL A 4 6.83 -21.01 -3.65
N LYS A 5 6.44 -22.24 -4.01
CA LYS A 5 5.02 -22.66 -4.04
C LYS A 5 4.40 -22.74 -2.64
N LEU A 6 5.19 -23.07 -1.61
CA LEU A 6 4.75 -23.09 -0.21
C LEU A 6 4.92 -21.73 0.49
N ALA A 7 5.73 -20.83 -0.06
CA ALA A 7 5.99 -19.52 0.54
C ALA A 7 4.73 -18.65 0.57
N TRP A 8 3.93 -18.62 -0.50
CA TRP A 8 2.72 -17.78 -0.53
C TRP A 8 1.64 -18.26 0.45
N PRO A 9 1.27 -19.56 0.50
CA PRO A 9 0.33 -20.05 1.53
C PRO A 9 0.78 -19.77 2.96
N LEU A 10 2.08 -19.92 3.27
CA LEU A 10 2.62 -19.60 4.59
C LEU A 10 2.55 -18.08 4.88
N HIS A 11 2.91 -17.26 3.89
CA HIS A 11 2.79 -15.80 3.96
C HIS A 11 1.35 -15.38 4.25
N ALA A 12 0.39 -15.89 3.48
CA ALA A 12 -1.04 -15.67 3.71
C ALA A 12 -1.45 -16.10 5.12
N TYR A 13 -1.12 -17.32 5.53
CA TYR A 13 -1.50 -17.88 6.84
C TYR A 13 -1.01 -17.03 8.02
N LEU A 14 0.23 -16.54 7.97
CA LEU A 14 0.82 -15.71 9.02
C LEU A 14 0.21 -14.31 9.05
N ASN A 15 -0.05 -13.71 7.89
CA ASN A 15 -0.45 -12.30 7.77
C ASN A 15 -1.87 -11.98 8.26
N VAL A 16 -2.66 -12.99 8.62
CA VAL A 16 -4.00 -12.82 9.22
C VAL A 16 -4.05 -13.24 10.69
N ARG A 17 -2.91 -13.55 11.31
CA ARG A 17 -2.82 -13.98 12.71
C ARG A 17 -1.86 -13.06 13.48
N PRO A 18 -2.37 -11.98 14.10
CA PRO A 18 -1.53 -10.99 14.78
C PRO A 18 -0.54 -11.58 15.79
N THR A 19 -0.98 -12.53 16.61
CA THR A 19 -0.12 -13.16 17.63
C THR A 19 1.05 -13.92 17.01
N LEU A 20 0.80 -14.70 15.96
CA LEU A 20 1.84 -15.45 15.26
C LEU A 20 2.76 -14.53 14.45
N PHE A 21 2.19 -13.56 13.75
CA PHE A 21 2.95 -12.61 12.94
C PHE A 21 3.91 -11.79 13.80
N TYR A 22 3.39 -11.07 14.81
CA TYR A 22 4.21 -10.22 15.67
C TYR A 22 5.20 -11.05 16.50
N GLY A 23 4.81 -12.23 16.99
CA GLY A 23 5.74 -13.15 17.65
C GLY A 23 6.93 -13.53 16.76
N LEU A 24 6.67 -13.89 15.50
CA LEU A 24 7.70 -14.26 14.54
C LEU A 24 8.60 -13.07 14.15
N ILE A 25 8.04 -11.92 13.78
CA ILE A 25 8.87 -10.78 13.33
C ILE A 25 9.67 -10.14 14.48
N ASN A 26 9.18 -10.22 15.72
CA ASN A 26 9.92 -9.81 16.91
C ASN A 26 11.09 -10.77 17.17
N LEU A 27 10.85 -12.09 17.12
CA LEU A 27 11.90 -13.10 17.28
C LEU A 27 13.01 -12.95 16.22
N LEU A 28 12.64 -12.62 14.98
CA LEU A 28 13.58 -12.42 13.89
C LEU A 28 14.27 -11.04 13.90
N GLY A 29 13.94 -10.15 14.84
CA GLY A 29 14.45 -8.77 14.86
C GLY A 29 14.07 -7.94 13.63
N ARG A 30 12.98 -8.32 12.94
CA ARG A 30 12.53 -7.72 11.67
C ARG A 30 11.37 -6.74 11.84
N ASN A 31 11.00 -6.40 13.08
CA ASN A 31 9.92 -5.48 13.37
C ASN A 31 10.32 -4.01 13.13
N LYS A 32 10.49 -3.63 11.87
CA LYS A 32 10.80 -2.25 11.47
C LYS A 32 9.60 -1.30 11.56
N GLY A 33 8.38 -1.83 11.57
CA GLY A 33 7.13 -1.05 11.58
C GLY A 33 6.50 -0.85 12.96
N GLY A 34 7.08 -1.42 14.01
CA GLY A 34 6.51 -1.44 15.34
C GLY A 34 5.35 -2.45 15.47
N THR A 35 5.18 -2.99 16.68
CA THR A 35 3.97 -3.73 17.02
C THR A 35 2.85 -2.73 17.27
N ILE A 36 1.69 -2.90 16.64
CA ILE A 36 0.54 -2.04 16.94
C ILE A 36 0.05 -2.34 18.36
N ASP A 37 0.08 -1.33 19.20
CA ASP A 37 -0.27 -1.37 20.61
C ASP A 37 -1.10 -0.14 21.01
N LYS A 38 -1.39 -0.02 22.32
CA LYS A 38 -2.20 1.08 22.86
C LYS A 38 -1.54 2.46 22.78
N ASN A 39 -0.22 2.53 22.55
CA ASN A 39 0.51 3.78 22.38
C ASN A 39 0.54 4.22 20.91
N THR A 40 0.05 3.38 19.99
CA THR A 40 -0.11 3.74 18.59
C THR A 40 -1.25 4.72 18.45
N ALA A 41 -0.97 5.91 17.91
CA ALA A 41 -1.96 6.96 17.71
C ALA A 41 -2.88 6.67 16.51
N LEU A 42 -2.30 6.20 15.39
CA LEU A 42 -3.01 5.94 14.14
C LEU A 42 -2.31 4.84 13.35
N VAL A 43 -3.11 3.96 12.74
CA VAL A 43 -2.67 3.00 11.74
C VAL A 43 -3.09 3.46 10.34
N ILE A 44 -2.13 3.60 9.42
CA ILE A 44 -2.37 3.81 7.99
C ILE A 44 -1.94 2.54 7.26
N ALA A 45 -2.92 1.82 6.71
CA ALA A 45 -2.71 0.51 6.09
C ALA A 45 -3.26 0.47 4.66
N ALA A 46 -2.53 -0.17 3.76
CA ALA A 46 -3.00 -0.53 2.42
C ALA A 46 -2.05 -1.53 1.77
N ALA A 47 -2.50 -2.11 0.66
CA ALA A 47 -1.59 -2.76 -0.29
C ALA A 47 -0.50 -1.78 -0.77
N ALA A 48 0.63 -2.32 -1.21
CA ALA A 48 1.76 -1.51 -1.66
C ALA A 48 1.37 -0.70 -2.91
N GLY A 49 1.78 0.58 -2.95
CA GLY A 49 1.50 1.48 -4.08
C GLY A 49 0.21 2.33 -3.97
N CYS A 50 -0.52 2.25 -2.86
CA CYS A 50 -1.78 2.99 -2.64
C CYS A 50 -1.61 4.39 -1.99
N GLY A 51 -0.41 4.98 -1.95
CA GLY A 51 -0.20 6.32 -1.37
C GLY A 51 0.18 6.36 0.11
N ASN A 52 0.45 5.20 0.73
CA ASN A 52 0.79 5.07 2.16
C ASN A 52 1.84 6.06 2.68
N THR A 53 2.96 6.21 1.96
CA THR A 53 4.06 7.09 2.38
C THR A 53 3.64 8.56 2.41
N TYR A 54 2.90 9.01 1.41
CA TYR A 54 2.39 10.38 1.37
C TYR A 54 1.40 10.63 2.52
N ALA A 55 0.42 9.73 2.68
CA ALA A 55 -0.59 9.81 3.73
C ALA A 55 0.04 9.90 5.14
N LEU A 56 1.07 9.09 5.40
CA LEU A 56 1.81 9.11 6.65
C LEU A 56 2.62 10.40 6.84
N ASP A 57 3.40 10.79 5.84
CA ASP A 57 4.24 11.99 5.92
C ASP A 57 3.38 13.26 6.11
N ALA A 58 2.20 13.32 5.48
CA ALA A 58 1.28 14.44 5.59
C ALA A 58 0.68 14.58 6.99
N VAL A 59 0.26 13.48 7.63
CA VAL A 59 -0.24 13.53 9.02
C VAL A 59 0.91 13.82 10.00
N LYS A 60 2.09 13.26 9.78
CA LYS A 60 3.25 13.47 10.66
C LYS A 60 3.72 14.91 10.74
N LEU A 61 3.43 15.74 9.73
CA LEU A 61 3.85 17.13 9.70
C LEU A 61 3.37 17.91 10.94
N GLY A 62 2.16 17.63 11.43
CA GLY A 62 1.58 18.27 12.62
C GLY A 62 1.67 17.43 13.90
N HIS A 63 2.21 16.21 13.83
CA HIS A 63 2.08 15.17 14.87
C HIS A 63 3.36 14.34 14.99
N SER A 64 4.53 14.98 14.95
CA SER A 64 5.83 14.30 14.88
C SER A 64 6.21 13.53 16.14
N ASP A 65 5.56 13.84 17.26
CA ASP A 65 5.68 13.22 18.57
C ASP A 65 4.85 11.94 18.73
N LEU A 66 3.88 11.70 17.84
CA LEU A 66 2.99 10.54 17.90
C LEU A 66 3.59 9.29 17.24
N HIS A 67 3.22 8.12 17.77
CA HIS A 67 3.58 6.83 17.19
C HIS A 67 2.55 6.39 16.14
N PHE A 68 3.01 6.05 14.93
CA PHE A 68 2.15 5.63 13.83
C PHE A 68 2.47 4.22 13.35
N GLY A 69 1.43 3.41 13.20
CA GLY A 69 1.49 2.10 12.56
C GLY A 69 1.39 2.21 11.05
N SER A 70 2.41 1.76 10.31
CA SER A 70 2.39 1.85 8.84
C SER A 70 3.38 0.87 8.19
N HIS A 71 3.42 0.84 6.85
CA HIS A 71 4.49 0.23 6.04
C HIS A 71 4.72 -1.28 6.14
N GLN A 72 3.79 -2.07 6.70
CA GLN A 72 3.88 -3.54 6.62
C GLN A 72 3.10 -4.13 5.44
N HIS A 73 2.20 -3.38 4.80
CA HIS A 73 1.40 -3.80 3.63
C HIS A 73 0.64 -5.13 3.80
N ILE A 74 0.26 -5.46 5.03
CA ILE A 74 -0.40 -6.71 5.39
C ILE A 74 -1.67 -6.44 6.23
N PRO A 75 -2.69 -7.30 6.11
CA PRO A 75 -3.98 -7.11 6.78
C PRO A 75 -3.88 -7.16 8.31
N VAL A 76 -2.82 -7.78 8.85
CA VAL A 76 -2.59 -7.89 10.29
C VAL A 76 -2.58 -6.54 11.01
N GLN A 77 -2.14 -5.46 10.36
CA GLN A 77 -2.11 -4.13 10.97
C GLN A 77 -3.53 -3.62 11.25
N VAL A 78 -4.48 -3.89 10.34
CA VAL A 78 -5.89 -3.51 10.50
C VAL A 78 -6.55 -4.34 11.60
N MET A 79 -6.29 -5.66 11.59
CA MET A 79 -6.80 -6.57 12.62
C MET A 79 -6.30 -6.21 14.02
N GLN A 80 -5.02 -5.86 14.13
CA GLN A 80 -4.42 -5.46 15.40
C GLN A 80 -4.91 -4.07 15.83
N ALA A 81 -5.09 -3.12 14.91
CA ALA A 81 -5.69 -1.82 15.21
C ALA A 81 -7.08 -1.97 15.83
N LYS A 82 -7.94 -2.81 15.22
CA LYS A 82 -9.25 -3.16 15.79
C LYS A 82 -9.12 -3.74 17.20
N LYS A 83 -8.23 -4.72 17.39
CA LYS A 83 -8.02 -5.38 18.69
C LYS A 83 -7.55 -4.40 19.77
N CYS A 84 -6.74 -3.42 19.41
CA CYS A 84 -6.19 -2.42 20.33
C CYS A 84 -7.04 -1.14 20.42
N SER A 85 -8.17 -1.07 19.71
CA SER A 85 -9.01 0.13 19.60
C SER A 85 -8.23 1.36 19.11
N VAL A 86 -7.28 1.16 18.20
CA VAL A 86 -6.47 2.21 17.60
C VAL A 86 -7.16 2.74 16.34
N PRO A 87 -7.26 4.06 16.14
CA PRO A 87 -7.76 4.67 14.90
C PRO A 87 -7.07 4.07 13.67
N CYS A 88 -7.84 3.74 12.65
CA CYS A 88 -7.32 3.09 11.45
C CYS A 88 -7.86 3.73 10.17
N LEU A 89 -6.94 4.09 9.28
CA LEU A 89 -7.19 4.58 7.93
C LEU A 89 -6.73 3.51 6.92
N VAL A 90 -7.64 3.02 6.09
CA VAL A 90 -7.34 2.05 5.04
C VAL A 90 -7.41 2.72 3.67
N LEU A 91 -6.28 2.73 2.95
CA LEU A 91 -6.21 3.31 1.62
C LEU A 91 -6.46 2.25 0.55
N ILE A 92 -7.05 2.65 -0.57
CA ILE A 92 -7.19 1.78 -1.74
C ILE A 92 -6.97 2.53 -3.05
N ARG A 93 -6.34 1.86 -4.01
CA ARG A 93 -6.08 2.37 -5.36
C ARG A 93 -6.37 1.29 -6.37
N HIS A 94 -6.79 1.66 -7.58
CA HIS A 94 -6.99 0.70 -8.66
C HIS A 94 -5.74 -0.21 -8.83
N PRO A 95 -5.91 -1.54 -8.91
CA PRO A 95 -4.83 -2.50 -8.72
C PRO A 95 -3.70 -2.32 -9.73
N MET A 96 -4.02 -2.07 -11.00
CA MET A 96 -2.99 -1.89 -12.03
C MET A 96 -2.12 -0.67 -11.74
N ASP A 97 -2.71 0.42 -11.25
CA ASP A 97 -1.99 1.66 -10.98
C ASP A 97 -1.14 1.56 -9.71
N SER A 98 -1.65 0.83 -8.71
CA SER A 98 -0.92 0.52 -7.47
C SER A 98 0.28 -0.38 -7.75
N ILE A 99 0.05 -1.48 -8.48
CA ILE A 99 1.05 -2.50 -8.78
C ILE A 99 2.14 -1.94 -9.69
N SER A 100 1.77 -1.30 -10.80
CA SER A 100 2.75 -0.64 -11.67
C SER A 100 3.59 0.37 -10.89
N SER A 101 2.98 1.12 -9.97
CA SER A 101 3.71 2.09 -9.16
C SER A 101 4.66 1.49 -8.12
N VAL A 102 4.41 0.29 -7.60
CA VAL A 102 5.31 -0.36 -6.63
C VAL A 102 6.41 -1.14 -7.35
N VAL A 103 6.08 -1.86 -8.43
CA VAL A 103 7.03 -2.61 -9.25
C VAL A 103 8.03 -1.66 -9.91
N SER A 104 7.58 -0.51 -10.43
CA SER A 104 8.48 0.48 -11.04
C SER A 104 9.49 1.10 -10.06
N ARG A 105 9.29 0.93 -8.75
CA ARG A 105 10.19 1.40 -7.69
C ARG A 105 10.99 0.26 -7.06
N GLY A 106 10.99 -0.93 -7.68
CA GLY A 106 11.71 -2.11 -7.19
C GLY A 106 11.10 -2.75 -5.94
N GLY A 107 9.83 -2.49 -5.62
CA GLY A 107 9.19 -3.11 -4.46
C GLY A 107 8.86 -4.59 -4.65
N TYR A 108 8.83 -5.07 -5.90
CA TYR A 108 8.63 -6.47 -6.27
C TYR A 108 9.51 -6.82 -7.47
N THR A 109 9.86 -8.10 -7.58
CA THR A 109 10.58 -8.62 -8.76
C THR A 109 9.72 -8.50 -10.00
N PHE A 110 10.28 -7.96 -11.08
CA PHE A 110 9.61 -7.95 -12.38
C PHE A 110 9.83 -9.29 -13.11
N SER A 111 9.03 -10.27 -12.73
CA SER A 111 8.88 -11.57 -13.41
C SER A 111 7.41 -11.99 -13.35
N PRO A 112 6.95 -12.96 -14.16
CA PRO A 112 5.60 -13.48 -14.07
C PRO A 112 5.22 -13.89 -12.64
N GLU A 113 6.09 -14.60 -11.93
CA GLU A 113 5.84 -15.04 -10.56
C GLU A 113 5.81 -13.87 -9.56
N GLY A 114 6.67 -12.86 -9.75
CA GLY A 114 6.67 -11.66 -8.91
C GLY A 114 5.43 -10.81 -9.10
N LEU A 115 4.95 -10.70 -10.34
CA LEU A 115 3.70 -10.00 -10.69
C LEU A 115 2.47 -10.78 -10.22
N GLU A 116 2.46 -12.10 -10.33
CA GLU A 116 1.45 -12.97 -9.72
C GLU A 116 1.39 -12.74 -8.20
N TRP A 117 2.54 -12.74 -7.52
CA TRP A 117 2.63 -12.55 -6.08
C TRP A 117 1.99 -11.23 -5.64
N VAL A 118 2.37 -10.11 -6.26
CA VAL A 118 1.82 -8.80 -5.88
C VAL A 118 0.32 -8.66 -6.19
N LEU A 119 -0.19 -9.31 -7.24
CA LEU A 119 -1.63 -9.38 -7.53
C LEU A 119 -2.39 -10.18 -6.46
N LYS A 120 -1.82 -11.30 -6.03
CA LYS A 120 -2.35 -12.11 -4.93
C LYS A 120 -2.34 -11.34 -3.62
N ASP A 121 -1.24 -10.66 -3.28
CA ASP A 121 -1.14 -9.88 -2.04
C ASP A 121 -2.11 -8.71 -2.02
N TYR A 122 -2.30 -8.02 -3.14
CA TYR A 122 -3.32 -6.98 -3.27
C TYR A 122 -4.71 -7.56 -2.96
N SER A 123 -5.09 -8.65 -3.63
CA SER A 123 -6.40 -9.27 -3.44
C SER A 123 -6.56 -9.79 -2.00
N TYR A 124 -5.51 -10.40 -1.47
CA TYR A 124 -5.50 -10.98 -0.14
C TYR A 124 -5.67 -9.92 0.95
N PHE A 125 -4.98 -8.78 0.83
CA PHE A 125 -5.08 -7.68 1.79
C PHE A 125 -6.52 -7.23 2.00
N TYR A 126 -7.22 -6.87 0.92
CA TYR A 126 -8.58 -6.31 1.02
C TYR A 126 -9.63 -7.37 1.35
N ASN A 127 -9.51 -8.58 0.80
CA ASN A 127 -10.43 -9.68 1.16
C ASN A 127 -10.32 -10.04 2.65
N SER A 128 -9.11 -9.99 3.22
CA SER A 128 -8.88 -10.33 4.64
C SER A 128 -9.46 -9.32 5.63
N ILE A 129 -9.77 -8.11 5.20
CA ILE A 129 -10.28 -7.03 6.06
C ILE A 129 -11.70 -6.59 5.69
N MET A 130 -12.33 -7.25 4.73
CA MET A 130 -13.66 -6.87 4.24
C MET A 130 -14.69 -6.85 5.37
N ASP A 131 -14.71 -7.89 6.20
CA ASP A 131 -15.59 -8.01 7.37
C ASP A 131 -15.22 -7.05 8.53
N LEU A 132 -14.17 -6.24 8.35
CA LEU A 132 -13.69 -5.27 9.32
C LEU A 132 -13.96 -3.84 8.89
N GLN A 133 -14.77 -3.60 7.85
CA GLN A 133 -15.09 -2.26 7.33
C GLN A 133 -15.61 -1.29 8.40
N ASP A 134 -16.26 -1.82 9.46
CA ASP A 134 -16.74 -1.00 10.58
C ASP A 134 -15.63 -0.59 11.56
N SER A 135 -14.41 -1.07 11.38
CA SER A 135 -13.26 -0.84 12.26
C SER A 135 -12.22 0.13 11.69
N PHE A 136 -12.45 0.70 10.51
CA PHE A 136 -11.52 1.67 9.88
C PHE A 136 -12.26 2.71 9.05
N VAL A 137 -11.60 3.82 8.71
CA VAL A 137 -12.05 4.75 7.66
C VAL A 137 -11.43 4.34 6.33
N PRO A 138 -12.23 4.06 5.29
CA PRO A 138 -11.74 3.83 3.94
C PRO A 138 -11.43 5.17 3.24
N ALA A 139 -10.38 5.20 2.42
CA ALA A 139 -10.09 6.33 1.54
C ALA A 139 -9.51 5.84 0.20
N SER A 140 -10.01 6.39 -0.89
CA SER A 140 -9.43 6.17 -2.20
C SER A 140 -8.12 6.95 -2.35
N PHE A 141 -7.22 6.46 -3.21
CA PHE A 141 -6.02 7.18 -3.59
C PHE A 141 -6.34 8.56 -4.15
N GLN A 142 -7.45 8.71 -4.87
CA GLN A 142 -7.84 10.00 -5.41
C GLN A 142 -8.14 11.00 -4.30
N GLU A 143 -9.00 10.64 -3.34
CA GLU A 143 -9.29 11.50 -2.18
C GLU A 143 -8.02 11.92 -1.45
N VAL A 144 -7.06 11.00 -1.27
CA VAL A 144 -5.78 11.30 -0.63
C VAL A 144 -4.97 12.35 -1.40
N ILE A 145 -5.00 12.36 -2.74
CA ILE A 145 -4.20 13.31 -3.53
C ILE A 145 -4.94 14.59 -3.90
N THR A 146 -6.27 14.64 -3.78
CA THR A 146 -7.08 15.84 -4.08
C THR A 146 -7.59 16.57 -2.85
N ASP A 147 -8.00 15.85 -1.80
CA ASP A 147 -8.57 16.44 -0.57
C ASP A 147 -8.33 15.51 0.64
N TYR A 148 -7.08 15.46 1.07
CA TYR A 148 -6.68 14.65 2.21
C TYR A 148 -7.21 15.21 3.52
N VAL A 149 -7.45 16.53 3.58
CA VAL A 149 -8.04 17.19 4.76
C VAL A 149 -9.44 16.63 5.04
N ALA A 150 -10.28 16.43 4.01
CA ALA A 150 -11.58 15.79 4.17
C ALA A 150 -11.46 14.34 4.67
N VAL A 151 -10.46 13.57 4.20
CA VAL A 151 -10.19 12.21 4.70
C VAL A 151 -9.85 12.22 6.19
N ILE A 152 -8.97 13.12 6.61
CA ILE A 152 -8.58 13.28 8.02
C ILE A 152 -9.75 13.76 8.88
N ARG A 153 -10.61 14.62 8.36
CA ARG A 153 -11.83 15.04 9.06
C ARG A 153 -12.77 13.86 9.32
N ARG A 154 -13.03 12.99 8.32
CA ARG A 154 -13.84 11.77 8.52
C ARG A 154 -13.19 10.81 9.54
N LEU A 155 -11.87 10.70 9.53
CA LEU A 155 -11.12 9.91 10.51
C LEU A 155 -11.33 10.45 11.93
N ASN A 156 -11.20 11.76 12.11
CA ASN A 156 -11.42 12.43 13.40
C ASN A 156 -12.87 12.29 13.88
N GLU A 157 -13.84 12.51 13.00
CA GLU A 157 -15.27 12.35 13.30
C GLU A 157 -15.58 10.91 13.77
N ARG A 158 -14.99 9.89 13.15
CA ARG A 158 -15.23 8.49 13.49
C ARG A 158 -14.59 8.05 14.81
N PHE A 159 -13.36 8.48 15.07
CA PHE A 159 -12.56 7.97 16.18
C PHE A 159 -12.42 8.96 17.35
N GLY A 160 -12.99 10.15 17.26
CA GLY A 160 -12.86 11.19 18.29
C GLY A 160 -11.43 11.72 18.42
N THR A 161 -10.68 11.75 17.31
CA THR A 161 -9.29 12.21 17.27
C THR A 161 -9.18 13.64 16.77
N ASN A 162 -7.98 14.22 16.81
CA ASN A 162 -7.71 15.58 16.34
C ASN A 162 -6.45 15.64 15.45
N PHE A 163 -6.35 14.72 14.49
CA PHE A 163 -5.27 14.72 13.51
C PHE A 163 -5.44 15.88 12.52
N SER A 164 -4.34 16.30 11.91
CA SER A 164 -4.31 17.32 10.87
C SER A 164 -3.41 16.88 9.72
N ALA A 165 -3.68 17.41 8.53
CA ALA A 165 -2.86 17.26 7.34
C ALA A 165 -2.85 18.59 6.58
N PRO A 166 -1.79 18.90 5.81
CA PRO A 166 -1.77 20.07 4.95
C PRO A 166 -2.79 19.95 3.82
N GLU A 167 -3.32 21.10 3.38
CA GLU A 167 -4.09 21.20 2.13
C GLU A 167 -3.25 20.70 0.94
N ASN A 168 -3.87 19.99 0.00
CA ASN A 168 -3.13 19.29 -1.07
C ASN A 168 -2.34 20.23 -2.01
N ASP A 169 -2.75 21.50 -2.14
CA ASP A 169 -2.08 22.52 -2.95
C ASP A 169 -1.08 23.37 -2.15
N SER A 170 -0.97 23.15 -0.83
CA SER A 170 -0.05 23.87 0.04
C SER A 170 1.42 23.62 -0.31
N LYS A 171 2.30 24.50 0.19
CA LYS A 171 3.75 24.36 0.01
C LYS A 171 4.26 23.07 0.65
N GLU A 172 3.74 22.73 1.82
CA GLU A 172 4.09 21.56 2.61
C GLU A 172 3.69 20.27 1.89
N ALA A 173 2.46 20.21 1.33
CA ALA A 173 2.02 19.08 0.52
C ALA A 173 2.93 18.88 -0.71
N LYS A 174 3.29 19.96 -1.41
CA LYS A 174 4.23 19.92 -2.55
C LYS A 174 5.62 19.43 -2.13
N GLN A 175 6.11 19.83 -0.96
CA GLN A 175 7.38 19.35 -0.40
C GLN A 175 7.34 17.86 -0.09
N ILE A 176 6.25 17.35 0.49
CA ILE A 176 6.06 15.92 0.74
C ILE A 176 6.05 15.14 -0.56
N VAL A 177 5.32 15.62 -1.59
CA VAL A 177 5.33 15.01 -2.92
C VAL A 177 6.75 15.00 -3.48
N GLN A 178 7.48 16.10 -3.42
CA GLN A 178 8.86 16.18 -3.92
C GLN A 178 9.83 15.28 -3.15
N LYS A 179 9.68 15.14 -1.84
CA LYS A 179 10.43 14.20 -1.00
C LYS A 179 10.15 12.75 -1.41
N ASN A 180 8.89 12.44 -1.67
CA ASN A 180 8.42 11.10 -2.02
C ASN A 180 8.53 10.78 -3.51
N LYS A 181 8.91 11.75 -4.35
CA LYS A 181 9.32 11.47 -5.73
C LYS A 181 10.49 10.50 -5.68
N TRP A 182 10.33 9.42 -6.43
CA TRP A 182 11.40 8.45 -6.63
C TRP A 182 12.62 9.15 -7.23
N LYS A 183 13.76 9.07 -6.52
CA LYS A 183 15.05 9.66 -6.93
C LYS A 183 16.01 8.65 -7.56
N GLY A 184 15.62 7.38 -7.64
CA GLY A 184 16.49 6.33 -8.15
C GLY A 184 16.68 6.46 -9.66
N THR A 185 17.92 6.30 -10.11
CA THR A 185 18.32 6.27 -11.52
C THR A 185 17.84 5.01 -12.23
N ASN A 186 17.49 3.93 -11.52
CA ASN A 186 17.04 2.68 -12.13
C ASN A 186 15.53 2.48 -11.94
N ARG A 187 14.71 3.00 -12.87
CA ARG A 187 13.51 2.23 -13.21
C ARG A 187 14.00 1.01 -13.97
N TYR A 188 13.92 -0.17 -13.35
CA TYR A 188 14.32 -1.41 -14.00
C TYR A 188 13.47 -1.65 -15.27
N HIS A 189 12.21 -1.18 -15.27
CA HIS A 189 11.24 -1.33 -16.37
C HIS A 189 10.33 -0.08 -16.47
N THR A 190 9.81 0.20 -17.67
CA THR A 190 8.84 1.29 -17.87
C THR A 190 7.48 0.95 -17.26
N LEU A 191 6.61 1.95 -17.08
CA LEU A 191 5.25 1.66 -16.60
C LEU A 191 4.46 0.91 -17.66
N GLU A 192 4.74 1.21 -18.92
CA GLU A 192 4.20 0.60 -20.11
C GLU A 192 4.57 -0.90 -20.17
N ASP A 193 5.83 -1.25 -19.95
CA ASP A 193 6.29 -2.64 -19.87
C ASP A 193 5.58 -3.41 -18.76
N ILE A 194 5.44 -2.78 -17.59
CA ILE A 194 4.78 -3.41 -16.44
C ILE A 194 3.30 -3.62 -16.73
N GLN A 195 2.61 -2.63 -17.31
CA GLN A 195 1.21 -2.76 -17.70
C GLN A 195 1.03 -3.83 -18.77
N ALA A 196 1.88 -3.87 -19.79
CA ALA A 196 1.85 -4.90 -20.82
C ALA A 196 2.01 -6.30 -20.22
N ALA A 197 2.95 -6.48 -19.28
CA ALA A 197 3.13 -7.74 -18.58
C ALA A 197 1.90 -8.14 -17.75
N LEU A 198 1.30 -7.21 -17.01
CA LEU A 198 0.07 -7.43 -16.23
C LEU A 198 -1.13 -7.83 -17.09
N HIS A 199 -1.14 -7.44 -18.38
CA HIS A 199 -2.16 -7.82 -19.35
C HIS A 199 -1.86 -9.12 -20.10
N SER A 200 -0.78 -9.83 -19.74
CA SER A 200 -0.49 -11.15 -20.29
C SER A 200 -1.57 -12.18 -19.93
N LYS A 201 -1.74 -13.19 -20.81
CA LYS A 201 -2.69 -14.28 -20.60
C LYS A 201 -2.41 -15.09 -19.32
N GLU A 202 -1.14 -15.19 -18.94
CA GLU A 202 -0.71 -15.90 -17.72
C GLU A 202 -1.22 -15.21 -16.44
N LEU A 203 -1.20 -13.87 -16.42
CA LEU A 203 -1.60 -13.09 -15.24
C LEU A 203 -3.08 -12.72 -15.21
N GLU A 204 -3.81 -12.96 -16.30
CA GLU A 204 -5.24 -12.66 -16.44
C GLU A 204 -6.11 -13.10 -15.24
N PRO A 205 -6.06 -14.35 -14.74
CA PRO A 205 -6.92 -14.75 -13.62
C PRO A 205 -6.63 -13.94 -12.34
N TYR A 206 -5.36 -13.62 -12.07
CA TYR A 206 -4.96 -12.84 -10.90
C TYR A 206 -5.30 -11.35 -11.05
N ARG A 207 -5.16 -10.80 -12.26
CA ARG A 207 -5.59 -9.45 -12.61
C ARG A 207 -7.09 -9.29 -12.42
N LEU A 208 -7.88 -10.18 -12.99
CA LEU A 208 -9.34 -10.14 -12.86
C LEU A 208 -9.76 -10.25 -11.40
N LYS A 209 -9.08 -11.09 -10.60
CA LYS A 209 -9.36 -11.20 -9.17
C LYS A 209 -9.04 -9.92 -8.39
N ALA A 210 -7.93 -9.26 -8.71
CA ALA A 210 -7.56 -7.99 -8.08
C ALA A 210 -8.55 -6.88 -8.44
N GLU A 211 -8.99 -6.81 -9.70
CA GLU A 211 -10.01 -5.86 -10.17
C GLU A 211 -11.38 -6.11 -9.51
N GLU A 212 -11.82 -7.36 -9.41
CA GLU A 212 -13.03 -7.74 -8.70
C GLU A 212 -12.95 -7.37 -7.22
N THR A 213 -11.81 -7.67 -6.58
CA THR A 213 -11.58 -7.30 -5.17
C THR A 213 -11.64 -5.79 -4.98
N TYR A 214 -11.04 -5.01 -5.87
CA TYR A 214 -11.11 -3.55 -5.86
C TYR A 214 -12.55 -3.04 -5.94
N ARG A 215 -13.33 -3.52 -6.92
CA ARG A 215 -14.75 -3.15 -7.08
C ARG A 215 -15.57 -3.52 -5.86
N SER A 216 -15.37 -4.73 -5.33
CA SER A 216 -16.11 -5.25 -4.17
C SER A 216 -15.79 -4.44 -2.91
N PHE A 217 -14.52 -4.14 -2.67
CA PHE A 217 -14.10 -3.30 -1.54
C PHE A 217 -14.67 -1.89 -1.65
N CYS A 218 -14.57 -1.26 -2.83
CA CYS A 218 -15.15 0.06 -3.06
C CYS A 218 -16.66 0.06 -2.83
N ALA A 219 -17.39 -0.93 -3.34
CA ALA A 219 -18.83 -1.06 -3.13
C ALA A 219 -19.19 -1.24 -1.64
N ALA A 220 -18.48 -2.11 -0.93
CA ALA A 220 -18.72 -2.37 0.49
C ALA A 220 -18.42 -1.15 1.38
N THR A 221 -17.42 -0.34 0.98
CA THR A 221 -16.97 0.83 1.73
C THR A 221 -17.59 2.16 1.27
N GLY A 222 -18.48 2.13 0.27
CA GLY A 222 -19.09 3.34 -0.30
C GLY A 222 -18.13 4.24 -1.08
N LEU A 223 -16.95 3.74 -1.45
CA LEU A 223 -15.99 4.49 -2.27
C LEU A 223 -16.34 4.42 -3.75
N ALA A 224 -16.12 5.53 -4.47
CA ALA A 224 -16.18 5.53 -5.92
C ALA A 224 -15.00 4.75 -6.53
N THR A 225 -15.27 4.00 -7.60
CA THR A 225 -14.20 3.36 -8.38
C THR A 225 -13.58 4.36 -9.33
N THR A 226 -12.27 4.51 -9.28
CA THR A 226 -11.50 5.44 -10.13
C THR A 226 -10.24 4.76 -10.61
N LYS A 227 -9.91 4.94 -11.90
CA LYS A 227 -8.59 4.59 -12.45
C LYS A 227 -7.73 5.86 -12.52
N ASP A 228 -6.43 5.74 -12.27
CA ASP A 228 -5.54 6.87 -12.41
C ASP A 228 -5.53 7.37 -13.85
N ALA A 229 -5.34 8.69 -14.02
CA ALA A 229 -4.98 9.23 -15.33
C ALA A 229 -3.65 8.58 -15.79
N PRO A 230 -3.48 8.35 -17.10
CA PRO A 230 -2.23 7.83 -17.64
C PRO A 230 -1.06 8.66 -17.13
N ARG A 231 -0.06 8.01 -16.51
CA ARG A 231 1.16 8.73 -16.13
C ARG A 231 1.95 9.05 -17.38
N PRO A 232 2.57 10.25 -17.48
CA PRO A 232 3.48 10.52 -18.57
C PRO A 232 4.64 9.50 -18.56
N PRO A 233 5.11 9.05 -19.73
CA PRO A 233 6.23 8.13 -19.82
C PRO A 233 7.44 8.75 -19.13
N VAL A 234 8.10 7.97 -18.29
CA VAL A 234 9.36 8.39 -17.66
C VAL A 234 10.47 7.66 -18.37
N ALA A 235 11.40 8.42 -18.93
CA ALA A 235 12.55 7.89 -19.64
C ALA A 235 13.26 6.81 -18.79
N LEU A 236 13.53 5.66 -19.41
CA LEU A 236 14.47 4.69 -18.86
C LEU A 236 15.83 5.39 -18.75
N ALA A 237 16.53 5.22 -17.62
CA ALA A 237 17.94 5.53 -17.63
C ALA A 237 18.62 4.59 -18.63
N SER A 238 19.41 5.16 -19.53
CA SER A 238 20.21 4.40 -20.49
C SER A 238 21.13 3.43 -19.74
N TYR A 239 20.81 2.15 -19.82
CA TYR A 239 21.69 1.08 -19.38
C TYR A 239 22.88 1.03 -20.36
N HIS A 240 23.95 1.77 -20.07
CA HIS A 240 25.22 1.51 -20.74
C HIS A 240 25.77 0.19 -20.18
N ASN A 241 25.78 -0.83 -21.05
CA ASN A 241 26.49 -2.10 -20.85
C ASN A 241 27.95 -1.82 -20.48
N SER A 242 28.29 -1.94 -19.21
CA SER A 242 29.62 -2.32 -18.76
C SER A 242 29.60 -3.79 -18.36
N GLN A 243 29.50 -4.66 -19.36
CA GLN A 243 30.03 -6.01 -19.23
C GLN A 243 31.56 -5.87 -19.13
N PRO A 244 32.22 -6.37 -18.07
CA PRO A 244 33.67 -6.46 -18.07
C PRO A 244 34.06 -7.48 -19.14
N SER A 245 34.68 -7.01 -20.22
CA SER A 245 35.41 -7.86 -21.14
C SER A 245 36.53 -8.55 -20.37
N SER A 246 36.43 -9.88 -20.30
CA SER A 246 37.54 -10.80 -20.04
C SER A 246 38.68 -10.59 -21.02
#